data_AF-A0A9W6QUV5-F1
#
_entry.id   AF-A0A9W6QUV5-F1
#
_cell.length_a   1.000
_cell.length_b   1.000
_cell.length_c   1.000
_cell.angle_alpha   90.00
_cell.angle_beta   90.00
_cell.angle_gamma   90.00
#
_symmetry.space_group_name_H-M   'P 1'
#
loop_
_entity.id
_entity.type
_entity.pdbx_description
1 polymer ?
#
loop_
_entity_poly.entity_id
_entity_poly.type
_entity_poly.pdbx_seq_one_letter_code
_entity_poly.pdbx_strand_id
1 'polypeptide(L)'
;MAVLGALSVAPMTGYAVREAIRDVLGHFWSESFGQIYPTLAALEERELVRRADRAAPYELTARGEVRLRELLAEPAQRVPPRNGLMLRLFFGRQLGPDACRQLLLDAKAEAEEQLARLAAVRAVVAAEDGPDTPYALITLSAGEHTARAALAWAEESLAALLGSSESDAALSRADRPGAAQSGEES
;
A
#
# COMPACT_ATOMS: atom_id res chain seq x y z
N MET A 1 -13.11 12.18 6.80
CA MET A 1 -12.59 11.69 8.10
C MET A 1 -11.13 12.11 8.29
N ALA A 2 -10.21 11.70 7.41
CA ALA A 2 -8.77 11.99 7.54
C ALA A 2 -8.40 13.45 7.83
N VAL A 3 -9.01 14.42 7.11
CA VAL A 3 -8.74 15.86 7.34
C VAL A 3 -9.15 16.32 8.74
N LEU A 4 -10.32 15.90 9.23
CA LEU A 4 -10.77 16.23 10.59
C LEU A 4 -9.86 15.57 11.65
N GLY A 5 -9.42 14.33 11.40
CA GLY A 5 -8.49 13.62 12.29
C GLY A 5 -7.10 14.24 12.34
N ALA A 6 -6.57 14.75 11.23
CA ALA A 6 -5.30 15.49 11.24
C ALA A 6 -5.42 16.79 12.07
N LEU A 7 -6.51 17.52 11.90
CA LEU A 7 -6.77 18.78 12.61
C LEU A 7 -7.15 18.60 14.08
N SER A 8 -7.52 17.39 14.53
CA SER A 8 -7.73 17.11 15.95
C SER A 8 -6.43 16.98 16.74
N VAL A 9 -5.30 16.76 16.07
CA VAL A 9 -3.98 16.71 16.71
C VAL A 9 -3.46 18.12 16.95
N ALA A 10 -3.50 18.97 15.92
CA ALA A 10 -3.10 20.37 16.00
C ALA A 10 -3.70 21.19 14.85
N PRO A 11 -3.85 22.52 15.03
CA PRO A 11 -4.13 23.43 13.93
C PRO A 11 -3.05 23.38 12.85
N MET A 12 -3.44 23.31 11.57
CA MET A 12 -2.49 23.14 10.46
C MET A 12 -2.92 23.93 9.21
N THR A 13 -1.95 24.43 8.46
CA THR A 13 -2.22 24.96 7.11
C THR A 13 -2.67 23.84 6.18
N GLY A 14 -3.36 24.15 5.08
CA GLY A 14 -3.81 23.10 4.13
C GLY A 14 -2.65 22.27 3.57
N TYR A 15 -1.48 22.88 3.39
CA TYR A 15 -0.25 22.16 3.03
C TYR A 15 0.20 21.20 4.13
N ALA A 16 0.28 21.67 5.38
CA ALA A 16 0.69 20.84 6.50
C ALA A 16 -0.28 19.67 6.76
N VAL A 17 -1.59 19.88 6.60
CA VAL A 17 -2.59 18.79 6.66
C VAL A 17 -2.28 17.70 5.63
N ARG A 18 -1.92 18.10 4.40
CA ARG A 18 -1.58 17.15 3.35
C ARG A 18 -0.34 16.33 3.70
N GLU A 19 0.70 16.98 4.19
CA GLU A 19 1.93 16.29 4.59
C GLU A 19 1.68 15.35 5.77
N ALA A 20 0.96 15.81 6.81
CA ALA A 20 0.63 15.00 7.97
C ALA A 20 -0.19 13.74 7.60
N ILE A 21 -1.20 13.88 6.74
CA ILE A 21 -1.98 12.74 6.25
C ILE A 21 -1.10 11.78 5.45
N ARG A 22 -0.22 12.29 4.58
CA ARG A 22 0.67 11.45 3.77
C ARG A 22 1.64 10.67 4.65
N ASP A 23 2.24 11.32 5.64
CA ASP A 23 3.30 10.72 6.43
C ASP A 23 2.74 9.75 7.47
N VAL A 24 1.61 10.08 8.10
CA VAL A 24 0.96 9.25 9.13
C VAL A 24 0.08 8.16 8.52
N LEU A 25 -0.78 8.50 7.57
CA LEU A 25 -1.81 7.60 7.03
C LEU A 25 -1.41 6.96 5.70
N GLY A 26 -0.36 7.43 5.03
CA GLY A 26 0.03 6.96 3.70
C GLY A 26 0.39 5.48 3.60
N HIS A 27 0.59 4.80 4.73
CA HIS A 27 0.80 3.34 4.76
C HIS A 27 -0.48 2.51 4.62
N PHE A 28 -1.67 3.08 4.86
CA PHE A 28 -2.95 2.37 4.75
C PHE A 28 -4.06 3.17 4.06
N TRP A 29 -3.81 4.45 3.74
CA TRP A 29 -4.76 5.34 3.10
C TRP A 29 -4.15 5.96 1.84
N SER A 30 -4.67 5.55 0.68
CA SER A 30 -4.16 5.95 -0.65
C SER A 30 -5.12 6.84 -1.45
N GLU A 31 -6.24 7.29 -0.85
CA GLU A 31 -7.25 8.06 -1.57
C GLU A 31 -6.75 9.46 -1.95
N SER A 32 -7.29 10.00 -3.05
CA SER A 32 -6.78 11.17 -3.77
C SER A 32 -6.41 12.34 -2.86
N PHE A 33 -5.11 12.56 -2.68
CA PHE A 33 -4.55 13.77 -2.07
C PHE A 33 -5.03 15.05 -2.78
N GLY A 34 -5.49 14.94 -4.03
CA GLY A 34 -6.15 16.02 -4.77
C GLY A 34 -7.48 16.47 -4.16
N GLN A 35 -8.11 15.64 -3.31
CA GLN A 35 -9.37 15.98 -2.62
C GLN A 35 -9.14 16.69 -1.28
N ILE A 36 -7.90 16.85 -0.81
CA ILE A 36 -7.64 17.49 0.49
C ILE A 36 -8.13 18.94 0.52
N TYR A 37 -7.77 19.74 -0.48
CA TYR A 37 -8.17 21.15 -0.54
C TYR A 37 -9.68 21.34 -0.79
N PRO A 38 -10.33 20.63 -1.73
CA PRO A 38 -11.79 20.62 -1.84
C PRO A 38 -12.48 20.20 -0.55
N THR A 39 -11.94 19.19 0.15
CA THR A 39 -12.48 18.73 1.44
C THR A 39 -12.36 19.82 2.50
N LEU A 40 -11.22 20.49 2.62
CA LEU A 40 -11.03 21.60 3.56
C LEU A 40 -12.04 22.72 3.33
N ALA A 41 -12.26 23.12 2.07
CA ALA A 41 -13.26 24.13 1.71
C ALA A 41 -14.68 23.69 2.13
N ALA A 42 -15.07 22.46 1.80
CA ALA A 42 -16.38 21.92 2.17
C ALA A 42 -16.57 21.77 3.69
N LEU A 43 -15.50 21.48 4.45
CA LEU A 43 -15.55 21.43 5.91
C LEU A 43 -15.68 22.82 6.53
N GLU A 44 -15.02 23.84 5.95
CA GLU A 44 -15.12 25.24 6.35
C GLU A 44 -16.54 25.77 6.12
N GLU A 45 -17.13 25.52 4.95
CA GLU A 45 -18.53 25.87 4.62
C GLU A 45 -19.55 25.23 5.58
N ARG A 46 -19.22 24.08 6.16
CA ARG A 46 -20.06 23.35 7.11
C ARG A 46 -19.79 23.70 8.58
N GLU A 47 -18.91 24.69 8.81
CA GLU A 47 -18.47 25.15 10.13
C GLU A 47 -17.85 24.03 10.99
N LEU A 48 -17.29 23.01 10.34
CA LEU A 48 -16.59 21.91 11.01
C LEU A 48 -15.11 22.25 11.26
N VAL A 49 -14.57 23.16 10.46
CA VAL A 49 -13.25 23.77 10.65
C VAL A 49 -13.38 25.28 10.46
N ARG A 50 -12.43 26.05 10.99
CA ARG A 50 -12.36 27.50 10.84
C ARG A 50 -10.93 27.96 10.65
N ARG A 51 -10.73 29.15 10.09
CA ARG A 51 -9.44 29.85 10.04
C ARG A 51 -9.67 31.35 10.14
N ALA A 52 -8.70 32.08 10.68
CA ALA A 52 -8.80 33.53 10.86
C ALA A 52 -8.72 34.30 9.53
N ASP A 53 -7.89 33.82 8.60
CA ASP A 53 -7.75 34.34 7.24
C ASP A 53 -7.29 33.23 6.29
N ARG A 54 -7.00 33.55 5.02
CA ARG A 54 -6.61 32.55 4.02
C ARG A 54 -5.25 31.87 4.28
N ALA A 55 -4.32 32.55 4.95
CA ALA A 55 -2.98 32.04 5.24
C ALA A 55 -2.92 31.35 6.62
N ALA A 56 -3.92 31.59 7.47
CA ALA A 56 -4.01 31.00 8.79
C ALA A 56 -4.20 29.48 8.74
N PRO A 57 -3.72 28.76 9.77
CA PRO A 57 -4.05 27.36 9.99
C PRO A 57 -5.55 27.15 10.07
N TYR A 58 -6.01 26.00 9.58
CA TYR A 58 -7.33 25.50 9.91
C TYR A 58 -7.32 24.97 11.34
N GLU A 59 -8.39 25.24 12.06
CA GLU A 59 -8.67 24.78 13.41
C GLU A 59 -9.96 23.97 13.40
N LEU A 60 -9.97 22.86 14.14
CA LEU A 60 -11.18 22.08 14.35
C LEU A 60 -12.16 22.85 15.23
N THR A 61 -13.45 22.83 14.91
CA THR A 61 -14.50 23.40 15.76
C THR A 61 -15.08 22.31 16.68
N ALA A 62 -15.82 22.71 17.73
CA ALA A 62 -16.55 21.76 18.57
C ALA A 62 -17.54 20.90 17.76
N ARG A 63 -18.16 21.47 16.72
CA ARG A 63 -19.02 20.73 15.78
C ARG A 63 -18.19 19.77 14.93
N GLY A 64 -16.99 20.17 14.53
CA GLY A 64 -16.00 19.31 13.88
C GLY A 64 -15.60 18.11 14.71
N GLU A 65 -15.35 18.30 16.01
CA GLU A 65 -15.03 17.20 16.95
C GLU A 65 -16.17 16.20 17.10
N VAL A 66 -17.42 16.69 17.23
CA VAL A 66 -18.61 15.82 17.25
C VAL A 66 -18.69 15.02 15.96
N ARG A 67 -18.54 15.69 14.80
CA ARG A 67 -18.62 15.01 13.50
C ARG A 67 -17.49 14.00 13.31
N LEU A 68 -16.28 14.28 13.80
CA LEU A 68 -15.17 13.34 13.77
C LEU A 68 -15.51 12.10 14.59
N ARG A 69 -16.03 12.24 15.82
CA ARG A 69 -16.43 11.10 16.66
C ARG A 69 -17.52 10.26 16.01
N GLU A 70 -18.53 10.90 15.40
CA GLU A 70 -19.56 10.19 14.65
C GLU A 70 -18.97 9.37 13.51
N LEU A 71 -18.12 9.99 12.69
CA LEU A 71 -17.46 9.31 11.56
C LEU A 71 -16.63 8.11 12.03
N LEU A 72 -15.89 8.25 13.14
CA LEU A 72 -15.06 7.17 13.69
C LEU A 72 -15.89 6.01 14.26
N ALA A 73 -17.15 6.27 14.64
CA ALA A 73 -18.09 5.26 15.13
C ALA A 73 -18.87 4.56 13.99
N GLU A 74 -18.82 5.08 12.76
CA GLU A 74 -19.43 4.43 11.60
C GLU A 74 -18.74 3.08 11.31
N PRO A 75 -19.49 2.02 10.94
CA PRO A 75 -18.88 0.74 10.59
C PRO A 75 -17.86 0.87 9.45
N ALA A 76 -16.70 0.25 9.63
CA ALA A 76 -15.67 0.24 8.59
C ALA A 76 -16.20 -0.39 7.30
N GLN A 77 -16.25 0.39 6.23
CA GLN A 77 -16.69 -0.08 4.93
C GLN A 77 -15.63 -0.99 4.31
N ARG A 78 -16.03 -2.16 3.84
CA ARG A 78 -15.16 -3.09 3.12
C ARG A 78 -15.36 -2.89 1.62
N VAL A 79 -14.45 -2.15 0.99
CA VAL A 79 -14.38 -2.10 -0.47
C VAL A 79 -13.36 -3.13 -0.92
N PRO A 80 -13.73 -4.13 -1.74
CA PRO A 80 -12.77 -5.08 -2.30
C PRO A 80 -11.68 -4.31 -3.07
N PRO A 81 -10.40 -4.48 -2.74
CA PRO A 81 -9.33 -3.74 -3.39
C PRO A 81 -9.21 -4.19 -4.85
N ARG A 82 -9.09 -3.21 -5.76
CA ARG A 82 -8.76 -3.48 -7.16
C ARG A 82 -7.28 -3.82 -7.25
N ASN A 83 -6.93 -5.10 -7.23
CA ASN A 83 -5.54 -5.54 -7.32
C ASN A 83 -5.10 -5.73 -8.78
N GLY A 84 -4.45 -4.70 -9.34
CA GLY A 84 -3.98 -4.71 -10.73
C GLY A 84 -2.87 -5.72 -11.01
N LEU A 85 -2.02 -6.02 -10.01
CA LEU A 85 -0.97 -7.03 -10.11
C LEU A 85 -1.57 -8.43 -10.26
N MET A 86 -2.53 -8.78 -9.40
CA MET A 86 -3.23 -10.07 -9.49
C MET A 86 -3.91 -10.24 -10.85
N LEU A 87 -4.54 -9.18 -11.37
CA LEU A 87 -5.19 -9.24 -12.67
C LEU A 87 -4.20 -9.50 -13.81
N ARG A 88 -3.01 -8.87 -13.77
CA ARG A 88 -1.95 -9.10 -14.77
C ARG A 88 -1.41 -10.52 -14.70
N LEU A 89 -1.14 -11.02 -13.50
CA LEU A 89 -0.66 -12.40 -13.30
C LEU A 89 -1.71 -13.45 -13.69
N PHE A 90 -2.99 -13.18 -13.42
CA PHE A 90 -4.10 -14.03 -13.86
C PHE A 90 -4.12 -14.19 -15.39
N PHE A 91 -3.87 -13.11 -16.13
CA PHE A 91 -3.69 -13.16 -17.58
C PHE A 91 -2.24 -13.40 -18.03
N GLY A 92 -1.40 -13.96 -17.16
CA GLY A 92 0.05 -14.12 -17.35
C GLY A 92 0.43 -14.91 -18.60
N ARG A 93 -0.42 -15.83 -19.05
CA ARG A 93 -0.25 -16.55 -20.33
C ARG A 93 -0.11 -15.61 -21.54
N GLN A 94 -0.80 -14.47 -21.54
CA GLN A 94 -0.69 -13.49 -22.62
C GLN A 94 0.55 -12.59 -22.45
N LEU A 95 0.99 -12.39 -21.21
CA LEU A 95 2.12 -11.52 -20.87
C LEU A 95 3.48 -12.23 -21.06
N GLY A 96 3.51 -13.55 -20.90
CA GLY A 96 4.72 -14.36 -20.99
C GLY A 96 5.44 -14.53 -19.64
N PRO A 97 6.23 -15.61 -19.48
CA PRO A 97 6.82 -16.01 -18.20
C PRO A 97 7.82 -14.98 -17.65
N ASP A 98 8.66 -14.38 -18.50
CA ASP A 98 9.67 -13.40 -18.06
C ASP A 98 9.05 -12.12 -17.51
N ALA A 99 8.00 -11.62 -18.17
CA ALA A 99 7.28 -10.45 -17.70
C ALA A 99 6.46 -10.76 -16.43
N CYS A 100 5.92 -11.98 -16.28
CA CYS A 100 5.32 -12.41 -15.01
C CYS A 100 6.35 -12.49 -13.88
N ARG A 101 7.55 -13.00 -14.17
CA ARG A 101 8.68 -12.99 -13.22
C ARG A 101 9.03 -11.56 -12.80
N GLN A 102 9.13 -10.63 -13.75
CA GLN A 102 9.46 -9.23 -13.43
C GLN A 102 8.41 -8.60 -12.53
N LEU A 103 7.11 -8.82 -12.81
CA LEU A 103 6.03 -8.34 -11.95
C LEU A 103 6.14 -8.83 -10.50
N LEU A 104 6.58 -10.07 -10.29
CA LEU A 104 6.78 -10.63 -8.95
C LEU A 104 8.06 -10.11 -8.28
N LEU A 105 9.13 -9.89 -9.04
CA LEU A 105 10.34 -9.25 -8.52
C LEU A 105 10.07 -7.82 -8.08
N ASP A 106 9.32 -7.06 -8.86
CA ASP A 106 8.90 -5.70 -8.53
C ASP A 106 8.03 -5.70 -7.26
N ALA A 107 7.06 -6.64 -7.16
CA ALA A 107 6.21 -6.78 -5.98
C ALA A 107 7.00 -7.17 -4.73
N LYS A 108 8.03 -8.04 -4.87
CA LYS A 108 8.95 -8.38 -3.79
C LYS A 108 9.73 -7.14 -3.32
N ALA A 109 10.34 -6.40 -4.25
CA ALA A 109 11.10 -5.20 -3.92
C ALA A 109 10.23 -4.13 -3.26
N GLU A 110 9.00 -3.92 -3.74
CA GLU A 110 8.04 -3.02 -3.12
C GLU A 110 7.71 -3.45 -1.69
N ALA A 111 7.46 -4.74 -1.45
CA ALA A 111 7.18 -5.25 -0.10
C ALA A 111 8.38 -5.06 0.86
N GLU A 112 9.61 -5.28 0.40
CA GLU A 112 10.84 -5.04 1.16
C GLU A 112 11.00 -3.56 1.52
N GLU A 113 10.80 -2.66 0.55
CA GLU A 113 10.85 -1.21 0.76
C GLU A 113 9.78 -0.76 1.77
N GLN A 114 8.55 -1.28 1.66
CA GLN A 114 7.48 -0.98 2.61
C GLN A 114 7.81 -1.46 4.02
N LEU A 115 8.39 -2.65 4.18
CA LEU A 115 8.83 -3.14 5.49
C LEU A 115 9.92 -2.25 6.10
N ALA A 116 10.91 -1.85 5.32
CA ALA A 116 11.97 -0.95 5.77
C ALA A 116 11.41 0.41 6.21
N ARG A 117 10.49 0.98 5.42
CA ARG A 117 9.82 2.25 5.74
C ARG A 117 9.00 2.15 7.01
N LEU A 118 8.18 1.10 7.16
CA LEU A 118 7.35 0.87 8.34
C LEU A 118 8.21 0.68 9.60
N ALA A 119 9.31 -0.06 9.50
CA ALA A 119 10.25 -0.24 10.60
C ALA A 119 10.86 1.11 11.05
N ALA A 120 11.22 1.98 10.10
CA ALA A 120 11.73 3.32 10.40
C ALA A 120 10.68 4.18 11.14
N VAL A 121 9.43 4.19 10.67
CA VAL A 121 8.34 4.94 11.32
C VAL A 121 8.06 4.38 12.72
N ARG A 122 8.06 3.05 12.88
CA ARG A 122 7.86 2.38 14.17
C ARG A 122 8.92 2.80 15.19
N ALA A 123 10.18 2.92 14.77
CA ALA A 123 11.26 3.34 15.67
C ALA A 123 11.03 4.77 16.22
N VAL A 124 10.51 5.67 15.39
CA VAL A 124 10.16 7.04 15.81
C VAL A 124 8.96 7.02 16.76
N VAL A 125 7.85 6.39 16.36
CA VAL A 125 6.61 6.35 17.14
C VAL A 125 6.81 5.65 18.49
N ALA A 126 7.58 4.55 18.53
CA ALA A 126 7.82 3.82 19.78
C ALA A 126 8.73 4.59 20.77
N ALA A 127 9.47 5.60 20.28
CA ALA A 127 10.25 6.49 21.14
C ALA A 127 9.39 7.62 21.75
N GLU A 128 8.20 7.87 21.19
CA GLU A 128 7.24 8.84 21.71
C GLU A 128 6.33 8.16 22.75
N ASP A 129 6.40 8.58 24.02
CA ASP A 129 5.52 8.09 25.09
C ASP A 129 4.28 8.99 25.20
N GLY A 130 3.40 8.90 24.19
CA GLY A 130 2.19 9.72 24.06
C GLY A 130 0.89 8.91 24.14
N PRO A 131 -0.24 9.58 24.42
CA PRO A 131 -1.55 8.92 24.48
C PRO A 131 -1.97 8.28 23.14
N ASP A 132 -1.45 8.78 22.03
CA ASP A 132 -1.76 8.29 20.68
C ASP A 132 -0.87 7.12 20.24
N THR A 133 0.27 6.90 20.91
CA THR A 133 1.29 5.90 20.57
C THR A 133 0.70 4.49 20.41
N PRO A 134 -0.16 3.98 21.32
CA PRO A 134 -0.73 2.64 21.17
C PRO A 134 -1.54 2.48 19.88
N TYR A 135 -2.31 3.50 19.49
CA TYR A 135 -3.14 3.45 18.30
C TYR A 135 -2.30 3.48 17.01
N ALA A 136 -1.25 4.30 16.99
CA ALA A 136 -0.29 4.34 15.88
C ALA A 136 0.47 3.00 15.73
N LEU A 137 0.87 2.36 16.84
CA LEU A 137 1.54 1.06 16.79
C LEU A 137 0.63 -0.06 16.26
N ILE A 138 -0.67 0.00 16.53
CA ILE A 138 -1.65 -0.96 15.98
C ILE A 138 -1.74 -0.85 14.46
N THR A 139 -1.81 0.38 13.91
CA THR A 139 -1.90 0.59 12.46
C THR A 139 -0.61 0.19 11.75
N LEU A 140 0.55 0.55 12.31
CA LEU A 140 1.86 0.14 11.80
C LEU A 140 2.00 -1.39 11.78
N SER A 141 1.57 -2.07 12.85
CA SER A 141 1.60 -3.52 12.92
C SER A 141 0.77 -4.17 11.81
N ALA A 142 -0.42 -3.63 11.49
CA ALA A 142 -1.24 -4.13 10.40
C ALA A 142 -0.55 -3.95 9.02
N GLY A 143 0.10 -2.80 8.80
CA GLY A 143 0.90 -2.54 7.60
C GLY A 143 2.04 -3.54 7.45
N GLU A 144 2.78 -3.82 8.54
CA GLU A 144 3.89 -4.77 8.52
C GLU A 144 3.41 -6.20 8.23
N HIS A 145 2.31 -6.64 8.82
CA HIS A 145 1.74 -7.97 8.53
C HIS A 145 1.35 -8.10 7.06
N THR A 146 0.76 -7.04 6.50
CA THR A 146 0.39 -7.01 5.07
C THR A 146 1.63 -7.09 4.18
N ALA A 147 2.68 -6.30 4.48
CA ALA A 147 3.90 -6.30 3.69
C ALA A 147 4.69 -7.62 3.81
N ARG A 148 4.75 -8.23 5.00
CA ARG A 148 5.34 -9.57 5.18
C ARG A 148 4.60 -10.64 4.39
N ALA A 149 3.26 -10.61 4.39
CA ALA A 149 2.46 -11.54 3.61
C ALA A 149 2.69 -11.36 2.09
N ALA A 150 2.79 -10.11 1.63
CA ALA A 150 3.09 -9.81 0.22
C ALA A 150 4.49 -10.31 -0.19
N LEU A 151 5.50 -10.10 0.66
CA LEU A 151 6.85 -10.59 0.44
C LEU A 151 6.88 -12.13 0.33
N ALA A 152 6.31 -12.82 1.32
CA ALA A 152 6.25 -14.28 1.33
C ALA A 152 5.54 -14.82 0.07
N TRP A 153 4.39 -14.23 -0.27
CA TRP A 153 3.64 -14.59 -1.48
C TRP A 153 4.46 -14.39 -2.77
N ALA A 154 5.20 -13.29 -2.89
CA ALA A 154 6.02 -13.01 -4.08
C ALA A 154 7.16 -14.03 -4.21
N GLU A 155 7.81 -14.39 -3.10
CA GLU A 155 8.88 -15.39 -3.05
C GLU A 155 8.38 -16.79 -3.42
N GLU A 156 7.26 -17.22 -2.83
CA GLU A 156 6.62 -18.49 -3.16
C GLU A 156 6.20 -18.56 -4.63
N SER A 157 5.64 -17.47 -5.16
CA SER A 157 5.20 -17.39 -6.56
C SER A 157 6.39 -17.41 -7.54
N LEU A 158 7.50 -16.74 -7.21
CA LEU A 158 8.73 -16.80 -8.00
C LEU A 158 9.31 -18.21 -8.05
N ALA A 159 9.31 -18.91 -6.92
CA ALA A 159 9.77 -20.30 -6.82
C ALA A 159 8.88 -21.23 -7.67
N ALA A 160 7.55 -21.05 -7.63
CA ALA A 160 6.62 -21.85 -8.42
C ALA A 160 6.81 -21.66 -9.94
N LEU A 161 7.07 -20.43 -10.41
CA LEU A 161 7.35 -20.15 -11.82
C LEU A 161 8.71 -20.71 -12.28
N LEU A 162 9.73 -20.69 -11.41
CA LEU A 162 11.03 -21.33 -11.68
C LEU A 162 10.86 -22.85 -11.88
N GLY A 163 10.19 -23.52 -10.94
CA GLY A 163 9.98 -24.97 -11.02
C GLY A 163 9.14 -25.41 -12.24
N SER A 164 8.18 -24.57 -12.65
CA SER A 164 7.37 -24.83 -13.85
C SER A 164 8.20 -24.70 -15.13
N SER A 165 9.10 -23.71 -15.22
CA SER A 165 9.97 -23.50 -16.38
C SER A 165 11.00 -24.60 -16.55
N GLU A 166 11.54 -25.14 -15.46
CA GLU A 166 12.51 -26.25 -15.51
C GLU A 166 11.83 -27.56 -15.94
N SER A 167 10.60 -27.80 -15.50
CA SER A 167 9.80 -28.96 -15.90
C SER A 167 9.44 -28.93 -17.39
N ASP A 168 8.99 -27.79 -17.93
CA ASP A 168 8.70 -27.64 -19.37
C ASP A 168 9.98 -27.80 -20.22
N ALA A 169 11.11 -27.26 -19.78
CA ALA A 169 12.38 -27.40 -20.47
C ALA A 169 12.96 -28.84 -20.40
N ALA A 170 12.60 -29.62 -19.38
CA ALA A 170 12.95 -31.04 -19.27
C ALA A 170 12.08 -31.90 -20.19
N LEU A 171 10.76 -31.65 -20.23
CA LEU A 171 9.82 -32.32 -21.13
C LEU A 171 10.17 -32.05 -22.61
N SER A 172 10.48 -30.80 -22.98
CA SER A 172 10.89 -30.44 -24.35
C SER A 172 12.25 -31.04 -24.77
N ARG A 173 13.15 -31.33 -23.83
CA ARG A 173 14.43 -32.01 -24.10
C ARG A 173 14.26 -33.52 -24.24
N ALA A 174 13.37 -34.14 -23.46
CA ALA A 174 13.07 -35.56 -23.53
C ALA A 174 12.36 -35.95 -24.85
N ASP A 175 11.65 -35.02 -25.47
CA ASP A 175 10.91 -35.21 -26.72
C ASP A 175 11.77 -35.00 -28.00
N ARG A 176 13.08 -34.74 -27.87
CA ARG A 176 13.98 -34.75 -29.03
C ARG A 176 14.40 -36.18 -29.34
N PRO A 177 13.97 -36.79 -30.47
CA PRO A 177 14.48 -38.10 -30.85
C PRO A 177 15.99 -37.96 -31.11
N GLY A 178 16.76 -38.86 -30.51
CA GLY A 178 18.20 -38.91 -30.68
C GLY A 178 18.55 -39.10 -32.15
N ALA A 179 19.06 -38.04 -32.79
CA ALA A 179 19.78 -38.15 -34.04
C ALA A 179 21.14 -38.80 -33.74
N ALA A 180 21.14 -40.12 -33.59
CA ALA A 180 22.36 -40.91 -33.55
C ALA A 180 22.27 -42.02 -34.60
N GLN A 181 23.30 -42.01 -35.45
CA GLN A 181 23.80 -43.09 -36.32
C GLN A 181 23.18 -43.19 -37.72
N SER A 182 23.95 -42.71 -38.70
CA SER A 182 24.53 -43.57 -39.74
C SER A 182 25.82 -42.93 -40.25
N GLY A 183 26.95 -43.38 -39.69
CA GLY A 183 28.20 -43.46 -40.45
C GLY A 183 28.19 -44.75 -41.29
N GLU A 184 29.22 -44.89 -42.13
CA GLU A 184 29.49 -46.03 -43.04
C GLU A 184 28.54 -46.10 -44.25
N GLU A 185 28.97 -46.18 -45.51
CA GLU A 185 30.10 -46.88 -46.12
C GLU A 185 30.48 -46.24 -47.48
N SER A 186 31.80 -46.24 -47.75
CA SER A 186 32.53 -46.30 -49.03
C SER A 186 32.15 -45.45 -50.25
#